data_AF-A0A6J7FCU2-F1
#
_entry.id   AF-A0A6J7FCU2-F1
#
_cell.length_a   1.000
_cell.length_b   1.000
_cell.length_c   1.000
_cell.angle_alpha   90.00
_cell.angle_beta   90.00
_cell.angle_gamma   90.00
#
_symmetry.space_group_name_H-M   'P 1'
#
loop_
_entity.id
_entity.type
_entity.pdbx_description
1 polymer ?
#
loop_
_entity_poly.entity_id
_entity_poly.type
_entity_poly.pdbx_seq_one_letter_code
_entity_poly.pdbx_strand_id
1 'polypeptide(L)'
;MPSTFPRRGTFSEDPDSYAEDIRAVCAQRDRWLDYGLKAGPADRSVAEHAVAQLYRSAGFDEPEFHWVPSPRAAATFIAGRHLARTPSISTAGTEVDAAIATMLSDSRHRMDRIIERRHIEWPREDRWATVNGSNDFRVRSVIARGTPIEAALAGISPDPIIDRTVRASLHTSLFDGIATAIRTTTPRPFSSITWYGQQEAHRVAYYDAFRRHGLARFSFEDVELLDVQTALIESTGWWWAFENIAVMAERPTAVHVEPLPDSPHGEVRLHDSEGPAVEFADGSAVHVLSGTVVPSWVIDNPTVDRITVERNVEVRRSAIERIGWDTYLEQAGLRLVDTGHDPRNPGCTLELYAAPEGWQDGGRILLAVNGSRERDGRRRRYGLRVPAAFTSAIDAAGWTYGLAGADYARLLRRT
;
A
#
# COMPACT_ATOMS: atom_id res chain seq x y z
N MET A 1 2.68 -15.18 28.74
CA MET A 1 3.16 -16.58 28.68
C MET A 1 4.10 -16.66 27.49
N PRO A 2 5.38 -17.07 27.65
CA PRO A 2 6.23 -17.36 26.49
C PRO A 2 5.53 -18.40 25.60
N SER A 3 5.70 -18.29 24.28
CA SER A 3 5.18 -19.27 23.32
C SER A 3 5.59 -20.68 23.74
N THR A 4 4.64 -21.60 23.88
CA THR A 4 4.87 -23.01 24.21
C THR A 4 5.31 -23.85 23.01
N PHE A 5 5.56 -23.23 21.86
CA PHE A 5 5.97 -23.89 20.62
C PHE A 5 7.38 -23.47 20.20
N PRO A 6 8.22 -24.43 19.76
CA PRO A 6 9.60 -24.17 19.40
C PRO A 6 9.69 -23.24 18.19
N ARG A 7 10.57 -22.24 18.27
CA ARG A 7 10.98 -21.39 17.16
C ARG A 7 11.83 -22.23 16.19
N ARG A 8 11.17 -23.11 15.41
CA ARG A 8 11.86 -24.03 14.49
C ARG A 8 12.64 -23.26 13.42
N GLY A 9 13.95 -23.46 13.35
CA GLY A 9 14.85 -22.85 12.36
C GLY A 9 16.16 -22.36 13.02
N THR A 10 16.75 -21.27 12.51
CA THR A 10 17.94 -20.64 13.13
C THR A 10 17.60 -19.68 14.26
N PHE A 11 16.31 -19.43 14.54
CA PHE A 11 15.89 -18.43 15.51
C PHE A 11 16.07 -18.91 16.95
N SER A 12 16.61 -18.04 17.79
CA SER A 12 16.89 -18.37 19.20
C SER A 12 15.62 -18.46 20.04
N GLU A 13 15.60 -19.31 21.07
CA GLU A 13 14.55 -19.32 22.12
C GLU A 13 14.74 -18.17 23.13
N ASP A 14 15.93 -17.57 23.19
CA ASP A 14 16.19 -16.37 23.98
C ASP A 14 15.48 -15.14 23.37
N PRO A 15 14.68 -14.36 24.12
CA PRO A 15 13.92 -13.24 23.59
C PRO A 15 14.77 -12.13 22.96
N ASP A 16 15.94 -11.82 23.52
CA ASP A 16 16.80 -10.74 23.03
C ASP A 16 17.51 -11.14 21.73
N SER A 17 18.02 -12.38 21.67
CA SER A 17 18.56 -12.96 20.46
C SER A 17 17.50 -13.11 19.36
N TYR A 18 16.26 -13.47 19.72
CA TYR A 18 15.17 -13.52 18.74
C TYR A 18 14.77 -12.15 18.22
N ALA A 19 14.80 -11.12 19.07
CA ALA A 19 14.62 -9.75 18.62
C ALA A 19 15.69 -9.35 17.58
N GLU A 20 16.93 -9.80 17.73
CA GLU A 20 17.99 -9.61 16.71
C GLU A 20 17.68 -10.35 15.40
N ASP A 21 17.22 -11.60 15.47
CA ASP A 21 16.76 -12.34 14.29
C ASP A 21 15.66 -11.57 13.54
N ILE A 22 14.72 -10.96 14.27
CA ILE A 22 13.65 -10.13 13.67
C ILE A 22 14.19 -8.81 13.11
N ARG A 23 15.26 -8.21 13.66
CA ARG A 23 15.94 -7.07 13.03
C ARG A 23 16.49 -7.46 11.66
N ALA A 24 17.07 -8.66 11.52
CA ALA A 24 17.54 -9.16 10.24
C ALA A 24 16.40 -9.36 9.22
N VAL A 25 15.23 -9.82 9.66
CA VAL A 25 14.01 -9.88 8.83
C VAL A 25 13.59 -8.47 8.37
N CYS A 26 13.63 -7.47 9.26
CA CYS A 26 13.33 -6.08 8.91
C CYS A 26 14.30 -5.54 7.85
N ALA A 27 15.60 -5.79 8.01
CA ALA A 27 16.61 -5.38 7.04
C ALA A 27 16.44 -6.07 5.67
N GLN A 28 16.07 -7.36 5.67
CA GLN A 28 15.73 -8.05 4.42
C GLN A 28 14.51 -7.41 3.74
N ARG A 29 13.48 -7.06 4.52
CA ARG A 29 12.31 -6.36 4.00
C ARG A 29 12.67 -5.01 3.40
N ASP A 30 13.52 -4.23 4.06
CA ASP A 30 13.97 -2.92 3.55
C ASP A 30 14.69 -3.08 2.20
N ARG A 31 15.52 -4.11 2.05
CA ARG A 31 16.16 -4.43 0.76
C ARG A 31 15.15 -4.75 -0.34
N TRP A 32 14.09 -5.49 -0.03
CA TRP A 32 13.02 -5.78 -0.99
C TRP A 32 12.19 -4.54 -1.33
N LEU A 33 11.99 -3.64 -0.36
CA LEU A 33 11.37 -2.34 -0.61
C LEU A 33 12.23 -1.53 -1.60
N ASP A 34 13.54 -1.47 -1.40
CA ASP A 34 14.47 -0.78 -2.30
C ASP A 34 14.39 -1.29 -3.74
N TYR A 35 14.29 -2.62 -3.94
CA TYR A 35 14.07 -3.17 -5.27
C TYR A 35 12.72 -2.75 -5.87
N GLY A 36 11.65 -2.77 -5.07
CA GLY A 36 10.32 -2.34 -5.51
C GLY A 36 10.22 -0.84 -5.85
N LEU A 37 11.08 -0.02 -5.23
CA LEU A 37 11.19 1.42 -5.44
C LEU A 37 12.23 1.81 -6.50
N LYS A 38 12.99 0.86 -7.02
CA LYS A 38 14.13 1.13 -7.91
C LYS A 38 13.70 1.94 -9.13
N ALA A 39 14.39 3.05 -9.35
CA ALA A 39 14.25 3.91 -10.52
C ALA A 39 15.51 3.82 -11.41
N GLY A 40 15.37 4.23 -12.67
CA GLY A 40 16.43 4.10 -13.69
C GLY A 40 16.25 2.87 -14.57
N PRO A 41 17.14 2.62 -15.54
CA PRO A 41 16.92 1.63 -16.60
C PRO A 41 16.70 0.20 -16.07
N ALA A 42 15.90 -0.57 -16.81
CA ALA A 42 15.82 -2.02 -16.62
C ALA A 42 17.14 -2.71 -16.99
N ASP A 43 17.45 -3.80 -16.30
CA ASP A 43 18.45 -4.76 -16.77
C ASP A 43 17.75 -5.69 -17.75
N ARG A 44 17.76 -5.29 -19.02
CA ARG A 44 17.01 -6.01 -20.06
C ARG A 44 17.50 -7.45 -20.21
N SER A 45 18.81 -7.69 -20.13
CA SER A 45 19.37 -9.03 -20.32
C SER A 45 18.90 -10.00 -19.23
N VAL A 46 18.92 -9.57 -17.97
CA VAL A 46 18.42 -10.40 -16.85
C VAL A 46 16.91 -10.61 -16.94
N ALA A 47 16.17 -9.55 -17.30
CA ALA A 47 14.72 -9.62 -17.42
C ALA A 47 14.27 -10.57 -18.54
N GLU A 48 14.85 -10.44 -19.74
CA GLU A 48 14.58 -11.31 -20.89
C GLU A 48 14.91 -12.76 -20.57
N HIS A 49 16.08 -13.01 -19.95
CA HIS A 49 16.45 -14.36 -19.54
C HIS A 49 15.43 -14.98 -18.56
N ALA A 50 14.99 -14.21 -17.57
CA ALA A 50 14.04 -14.67 -16.57
C ALA A 50 12.64 -14.93 -17.18
N VAL A 51 12.15 -14.04 -18.05
CA VAL A 51 10.87 -14.28 -18.77
C VAL A 51 10.98 -15.49 -19.68
N ALA A 52 12.09 -15.64 -20.42
CA ALA A 52 12.32 -16.81 -21.28
C ALA A 52 12.32 -18.13 -20.48
N GLN A 53 12.88 -18.11 -19.26
CA GLN A 53 12.79 -19.26 -18.34
C GLN A 53 11.34 -19.56 -17.93
N LEU A 54 10.52 -18.55 -17.63
CA LEU A 54 9.10 -18.76 -17.31
C LEU A 54 8.32 -19.37 -18.49
N TYR A 55 8.57 -18.92 -19.72
CA TYR A 55 7.97 -19.50 -20.92
C TYR A 55 8.35 -20.98 -21.08
N ARG A 56 9.64 -21.30 -21.00
CA ARG A 56 10.13 -22.69 -21.10
C ARG A 56 9.56 -23.58 -20.01
N SER A 57 9.55 -23.13 -18.76
CA SER A 57 8.98 -23.89 -17.63
C SER A 57 7.47 -24.09 -17.76
N ALA A 58 6.77 -23.16 -18.42
CA ALA A 58 5.35 -23.31 -18.75
C ALA A 58 5.08 -24.13 -20.03
N GLY A 59 6.11 -24.61 -20.73
CA GLY A 59 5.98 -25.45 -21.92
C GLY A 59 5.85 -24.68 -23.24
N PHE A 60 6.29 -23.42 -23.29
CA PHE A 60 6.25 -22.57 -24.48
C PHE A 60 7.66 -22.22 -24.98
N ASP A 61 7.74 -21.87 -26.26
CA ASP A 61 8.95 -21.35 -26.89
C ASP A 61 9.32 -19.97 -26.34
N GLU A 62 10.58 -19.58 -26.48
CA GLU A 62 11.05 -18.25 -26.08
C GLU A 62 10.37 -17.14 -26.91
N PRO A 63 9.84 -16.07 -26.29
CA PRO A 63 9.15 -15.01 -27.01
C PRO A 63 10.12 -14.01 -27.64
N GLU A 64 9.64 -13.24 -28.62
CA GLU A 64 10.28 -11.98 -28.99
C GLU A 64 10.06 -10.94 -27.87
N PHE A 65 11.10 -10.18 -27.51
CA PHE A 65 11.01 -9.15 -26.48
C PHE A 65 10.78 -7.77 -27.07
N HIS A 66 9.68 -7.11 -26.68
CA HIS A 66 9.36 -5.75 -27.10
C HIS A 66 9.37 -4.79 -25.91
N TRP A 67 10.39 -3.94 -25.85
CA TRP A 67 10.55 -2.94 -24.80
C TRP A 67 9.86 -1.63 -25.13
N VAL A 68 9.12 -1.11 -24.15
CA VAL A 68 8.43 0.18 -24.22
C VAL A 68 8.81 1.05 -23.01
N PRO A 69 8.73 2.38 -23.13
CA PRO A 69 9.23 3.29 -22.09
C PRO A 69 8.36 3.38 -20.83
N SER A 70 7.11 2.90 -20.87
CA SER A 70 6.18 2.96 -19.74
C SER A 70 5.05 1.92 -19.85
N PRO A 71 4.36 1.60 -18.74
CA PRO A 71 3.13 0.79 -18.79
C PRO A 71 2.02 1.40 -19.65
N ARG A 72 1.95 2.73 -19.76
CA ARG A 72 0.99 3.40 -20.65
C ARG A 72 1.35 3.16 -22.12
N ALA A 73 2.62 3.21 -22.47
CA ALA A 73 3.09 2.88 -23.82
C ALA A 73 2.85 1.39 -24.15
N ALA A 74 3.04 0.49 -23.18
CA ALA A 74 2.69 -0.93 -23.32
C ALA A 74 1.22 -1.11 -23.67
N ALA A 75 0.34 -0.42 -22.95
CA ALA A 75 -1.09 -0.43 -23.22
C ALA A 75 -1.41 0.02 -24.66
N THR A 76 -0.84 1.14 -25.10
CA THR A 76 -1.04 1.61 -26.48
C THR A 76 -0.55 0.59 -27.52
N PHE A 77 0.61 -0.03 -27.29
CA PHE A 77 1.17 -1.03 -28.19
C PHE A 77 0.30 -2.29 -28.27
N ILE A 78 -0.08 -2.86 -27.11
CA ILE A 78 -0.91 -4.06 -27.00
C ILE A 78 -2.28 -3.82 -27.67
N ALA A 79 -2.89 -2.65 -27.45
CA ALA A 79 -4.13 -2.25 -28.10
C ALA A 79 -3.98 -2.20 -29.63
N GLY A 80 -2.98 -1.47 -30.12
CA GLY A 80 -2.78 -1.22 -31.55
C GLY A 80 -2.40 -2.46 -32.36
N ARG A 81 -1.76 -3.44 -31.71
CA ARG A 81 -1.41 -4.74 -32.31
C ARG A 81 -2.50 -5.80 -32.16
N HIS A 82 -3.60 -5.51 -31.46
CA HIS A 82 -4.66 -6.46 -31.14
C HIS A 82 -4.13 -7.76 -30.49
N LEU A 83 -3.09 -7.64 -29.65
CA LEU A 83 -2.51 -8.81 -28.96
C LEU A 83 -3.47 -9.37 -27.92
N ALA A 84 -4.30 -8.49 -27.34
CA ALA A 84 -5.37 -8.90 -26.43
C ALA A 84 -6.57 -9.41 -27.23
N ARG A 85 -6.91 -10.70 -27.10
CA ARG A 85 -8.09 -11.30 -27.73
C ARG A 85 -9.31 -11.19 -26.83
N THR A 86 -10.50 -11.04 -27.40
CA THR A 86 -11.76 -11.19 -26.65
C THR A 86 -11.79 -12.57 -26.00
N PRO A 87 -12.06 -12.70 -24.68
CA PRO A 87 -12.03 -13.99 -24.01
C PRO A 87 -13.03 -14.95 -24.65
N SER A 88 -12.52 -16.07 -25.20
CA SER A 88 -13.33 -17.21 -25.59
C SER A 88 -13.42 -18.16 -24.40
N ILE A 89 -14.62 -18.66 -24.10
CA ILE A 89 -14.87 -19.63 -23.02
C ILE A 89 -14.08 -20.95 -23.23
N SER A 90 -13.54 -21.18 -24.43
CA SER A 90 -12.87 -22.43 -24.81
C SER A 90 -11.35 -22.50 -24.61
N THR A 91 -10.66 -21.42 -24.20
CA THR A 91 -9.17 -21.35 -24.14
C THR A 91 -8.60 -21.19 -22.73
N ALA A 92 -9.43 -21.31 -21.68
CA ALA A 92 -8.96 -21.24 -20.30
C ALA A 92 -7.96 -22.38 -20.00
N GLY A 93 -6.67 -22.05 -19.96
CA GLY A 93 -5.56 -22.99 -19.71
C GLY A 93 -4.59 -23.21 -20.88
N THR A 94 -4.82 -22.61 -22.05
CA THR A 94 -3.93 -22.72 -23.23
C THR A 94 -3.16 -21.43 -23.56
N GLU A 95 -3.43 -20.34 -22.87
CA GLU A 95 -2.78 -19.04 -23.09
C GLU A 95 -1.55 -18.90 -22.19
N VAL A 96 -0.45 -18.38 -22.73
CA VAL A 96 0.87 -18.35 -22.07
C VAL A 96 0.81 -17.68 -20.70
N ASP A 97 0.14 -16.53 -20.60
CA ASP A 97 0.03 -15.77 -19.36
C ASP A 97 -0.73 -16.56 -18.28
N ALA A 98 -1.83 -17.21 -18.64
CA ALA A 98 -2.60 -18.08 -17.75
C ALA A 98 -1.81 -19.32 -17.30
N ALA A 99 -1.01 -19.91 -18.19
CA ALA A 99 -0.15 -21.06 -17.87
C ALA A 99 0.97 -20.66 -16.90
N ILE A 100 1.67 -19.55 -17.15
CA ILE A 100 2.67 -19.00 -16.23
C ILE A 100 2.02 -18.66 -14.88
N ALA A 101 0.84 -18.03 -14.87
CA ALA A 101 0.12 -17.71 -13.64
C ALA A 101 -0.27 -18.94 -12.83
N THR A 102 -0.72 -20.01 -13.50
CA THR A 102 -1.06 -21.28 -12.86
C THR A 102 0.18 -21.92 -12.25
N MET A 103 1.27 -22.03 -13.00
CA MET A 103 2.55 -22.58 -12.52
C MET A 103 3.06 -21.85 -11.28
N LEU A 104 3.11 -20.51 -11.33
CA LEU A 104 3.55 -19.70 -10.19
C LEU A 104 2.59 -19.81 -9.01
N SER A 105 1.28 -19.93 -9.25
CA SER A 105 0.30 -20.12 -8.19
C SER A 105 0.42 -21.49 -7.52
N ASP A 106 0.66 -22.54 -8.28
CA ASP A 106 0.84 -23.89 -7.76
C ASP A 106 2.11 -24.00 -6.93
N SER A 107 3.20 -23.38 -7.38
CA SER A 107 4.44 -23.28 -6.59
C SER A 107 4.20 -22.59 -5.25
N ARG A 108 3.51 -21.44 -5.25
CA ARG A 108 3.12 -20.74 -4.02
C ARG A 108 2.27 -21.61 -3.10
N HIS A 109 1.24 -22.27 -3.62
CA HIS A 109 0.40 -23.18 -2.82
C HIS A 109 1.22 -24.33 -2.20
N ARG A 110 2.22 -24.87 -2.90
CA ARG A 110 3.11 -25.90 -2.34
C ARG A 110 3.98 -25.34 -1.21
N MET A 111 4.56 -24.16 -1.39
CA MET A 111 5.36 -23.48 -0.36
C MET A 111 4.51 -23.09 0.86
N ASP A 112 3.30 -22.57 0.65
CA ASP A 112 2.35 -22.24 1.73
C ASP A 112 2.00 -23.48 2.55
N ARG A 113 1.68 -24.61 1.91
CA ARG A 113 1.43 -25.89 2.62
C ARG A 113 2.62 -26.33 3.47
N ILE A 114 3.86 -26.08 3.05
CA ILE A 114 5.06 -26.40 3.83
C ILE A 114 5.14 -25.50 5.08
N ILE A 115 4.86 -24.21 4.91
CA ILE A 115 4.85 -23.24 6.00
C ILE A 115 3.74 -23.57 7.01
N GLU A 116 2.50 -23.77 6.54
CA GLU A 116 1.32 -24.06 7.37
C GLU A 116 1.46 -25.35 8.19
N ARG A 117 2.08 -26.39 7.62
CA ARG A 117 2.35 -27.68 8.31
C ARG A 117 3.26 -27.55 9.53
N ARG A 118 3.92 -26.41 9.73
CA ARG A 118 4.73 -26.16 10.93
C ARG A 118 3.87 -26.02 12.20
N HIS A 119 2.53 -25.95 12.07
CA HIS A 119 1.55 -25.91 13.18
C HIS A 119 1.91 -24.89 14.26
N ILE A 120 1.94 -23.63 13.86
CA ILE A 120 2.33 -22.51 14.71
C ILE A 120 1.06 -21.83 15.21
N GLU A 121 0.95 -21.67 16.53
CA GLU A 121 -0.18 -20.99 17.14
C GLU A 121 -0.14 -19.49 16.77
N TRP A 122 -1.14 -19.05 16.00
CA TRP A 122 -1.72 -17.72 16.21
C TRP A 122 -2.36 -17.72 17.60
N PRO A 123 -2.43 -16.60 18.37
CA PRO A 123 -3.19 -16.59 19.62
C PRO A 123 -4.59 -17.18 19.37
N ARG A 124 -4.85 -18.39 19.87
CA ARG A 124 -6.09 -19.11 19.61
C ARG A 124 -7.26 -18.22 20.02
N GLU A 125 -8.29 -18.16 19.18
CA GLU A 125 -9.64 -17.81 19.61
C GLU A 125 -10.14 -18.88 20.60
N ASP A 126 -9.59 -18.93 21.81
CA ASP A 126 -10.24 -19.65 22.90
C ASP A 126 -11.42 -18.80 23.39
N ARG A 127 -12.49 -18.76 22.58
CA ARG A 127 -13.80 -18.21 22.98
C ARG A 127 -14.39 -18.92 24.21
N TRP A 128 -13.79 -20.02 24.66
CA TRP A 128 -14.34 -20.92 25.66
C TRP A 128 -13.48 -21.12 26.92
N ALA A 129 -12.37 -20.39 27.09
CA ALA A 129 -11.56 -20.49 28.30
C ALA A 129 -11.41 -19.14 29.02
N THR A 130 -12.38 -18.82 29.87
CA THR A 130 -12.37 -17.76 30.91
C THR A 130 -12.33 -16.28 30.45
N VAL A 131 -12.80 -15.38 31.31
CA VAL A 131 -12.75 -13.91 31.17
C VAL A 131 -11.30 -13.39 30.95
N ASN A 132 -10.28 -14.17 31.33
CA ASN A 132 -8.87 -13.85 31.11
C ASN A 132 -8.35 -14.16 29.69
N GLY A 133 -8.94 -15.13 28.96
CA GLY A 133 -8.54 -15.48 27.60
C GLY A 133 -8.90 -14.41 26.56
N SER A 134 -10.03 -13.71 26.76
CA SER A 134 -10.43 -12.57 25.91
C SER A 134 -9.54 -11.35 26.11
N ASN A 135 -8.95 -11.18 27.30
CA ASN A 135 -8.02 -10.09 27.60
C ASN A 135 -6.61 -10.38 27.05
N ASP A 136 -6.13 -11.63 27.13
CA ASP A 136 -4.85 -12.06 26.51
C ASP A 136 -4.89 -11.95 24.97
N PHE A 137 -6.01 -12.31 24.33
CA PHE A 137 -6.20 -12.10 22.89
C PHE A 137 -6.17 -10.61 22.48
N ARG A 138 -6.81 -9.74 23.27
CA ARG A 138 -6.80 -8.29 23.02
C ARG A 138 -5.40 -7.69 23.21
N VAL A 139 -4.68 -8.11 24.23
CA VAL A 139 -3.30 -7.66 24.48
C VAL A 139 -2.35 -8.16 23.38
N ARG A 140 -2.43 -9.44 23.01
CA ARG A 140 -1.61 -10.01 21.92
C ARG A 140 -1.95 -9.44 20.55
N SER A 141 -3.20 -9.11 20.27
CA SER A 141 -3.58 -8.44 19.02
C SER A 141 -3.17 -6.97 18.96
N VAL A 142 -3.07 -6.29 20.11
CA VAL A 142 -2.46 -4.95 20.19
C VAL A 142 -0.94 -5.03 20.02
N ILE A 143 -0.28 -5.98 20.69
CA ILE A 143 1.18 -6.18 20.58
C ILE A 143 1.58 -6.65 19.18
N ALA A 144 0.78 -7.51 18.53
CA ALA A 144 0.99 -7.93 17.15
C ALA A 144 0.77 -6.79 16.12
N ARG A 145 0.14 -5.69 16.53
CA ARG A 145 0.03 -4.44 15.75
C ARG A 145 1.08 -3.40 16.14
N GLY A 146 1.93 -3.71 17.14
CA GLY A 146 3.07 -2.89 17.53
C GLY A 146 4.26 -3.10 16.61
N THR A 147 5.46 -2.72 17.06
CA THR A 147 6.67 -2.93 16.27
C THR A 147 7.03 -4.42 16.18
N PRO A 148 7.70 -4.86 15.09
CA PRO A 148 8.14 -6.26 14.97
C PRO A 148 9.03 -6.70 16.14
N ILE A 149 9.83 -5.78 16.70
CA ILE A 149 10.70 -6.05 17.85
C ILE A 149 9.91 -6.25 19.13
N GLU A 150 8.90 -5.42 19.40
CA GLU A 150 8.02 -5.61 20.56
C GLU A 150 7.24 -6.93 20.47
N ALA A 151 6.78 -7.29 19.27
CA ALA A 151 6.14 -8.57 19.03
C ALA A 151 7.11 -9.74 19.31
N ALA A 152 8.37 -9.63 18.90
CA ALA A 152 9.41 -10.62 19.16
C ALA A 152 9.68 -10.79 20.67
N LEU A 153 9.88 -9.67 21.38
CA LEU A 153 10.11 -9.65 22.83
C LEU A 153 8.91 -10.19 23.63
N ALA A 154 7.70 -9.99 23.11
CA ALA A 154 6.48 -10.58 23.67
C ALA A 154 6.31 -12.07 23.37
N GLY A 155 7.25 -12.68 22.65
CA GLY A 155 7.26 -14.11 22.32
C GLY A 155 6.25 -14.50 21.24
N ILE A 156 5.83 -13.56 20.38
CA ILE A 156 5.02 -13.89 19.19
C ILE A 156 5.87 -14.71 18.22
N SER A 157 5.26 -15.72 17.61
CA SER A 157 5.94 -16.60 16.65
C SER A 157 6.43 -15.84 15.41
N PRO A 158 7.45 -16.36 14.69
CA PRO A 158 8.06 -15.61 13.58
C PRO A 158 7.13 -15.46 12.38
N ASP A 159 6.31 -16.46 12.07
CA ASP A 159 5.42 -16.48 10.91
C ASP A 159 4.47 -15.27 10.84
N PRO A 160 3.70 -14.92 11.89
CA PRO A 160 2.86 -13.72 11.87
C PRO A 160 3.66 -12.42 11.83
N ILE A 161 4.86 -12.38 12.43
CA ILE A 161 5.74 -11.20 12.33
C ILE A 161 6.24 -11.03 10.90
N ILE A 162 6.67 -12.10 10.23
CA ILE A 162 7.14 -12.10 8.84
C ILE A 162 5.98 -11.77 7.88
N ASP A 163 4.80 -12.35 8.07
CA ASP A 163 3.64 -12.05 7.25
C ASP A 163 3.29 -10.57 7.29
N ARG A 164 3.19 -10.00 8.49
CA ARG A 164 2.88 -8.58 8.69
C ARG A 164 4.01 -7.67 8.22
N THR A 165 5.24 -7.97 8.66
CA THR A 165 6.40 -7.10 8.48
C THR A 165 6.94 -7.17 7.07
N VAL A 166 6.93 -8.33 6.42
CA VAL A 166 7.47 -8.52 5.07
C VAL A 166 6.35 -8.46 4.04
N ARG A 167 5.39 -9.41 4.09
CA ARG A 167 4.39 -9.54 3.02
C ARG A 167 3.42 -8.36 3.00
N ALA A 168 2.76 -8.08 4.13
CA ALA A 168 1.71 -7.07 4.19
C ALA A 168 2.28 -5.65 4.02
N SER A 169 3.39 -5.33 4.70
CA SER A 169 4.01 -3.99 4.60
C SER A 169 4.46 -3.66 3.17
N LEU A 170 5.10 -4.62 2.47
CA LEU A 170 5.52 -4.47 1.08
C LEU A 170 4.32 -4.44 0.15
N HIS A 171 3.28 -5.24 0.40
CA HIS A 171 2.06 -5.21 -0.40
C HIS A 171 1.40 -3.83 -0.33
N THR A 172 1.23 -3.28 0.87
CA THR A 172 0.68 -1.95 1.09
C THR A 172 1.50 -0.88 0.37
N SER A 173 2.83 -0.92 0.49
CA SER A 173 3.70 0.11 -0.10
C SER A 173 3.78 0.00 -1.63
N LEU A 174 4.04 -1.20 -2.14
CA LEU A 174 4.38 -1.43 -3.55
C LEU A 174 3.17 -1.71 -4.43
N PHE A 175 2.24 -2.53 -3.97
CA PHE A 175 1.10 -2.95 -4.79
C PHE A 175 -0.10 -1.99 -4.62
N ASP A 176 -0.56 -1.81 -3.38
CA ASP A 176 -1.69 -0.92 -3.08
C ASP A 176 -1.32 0.55 -3.28
N GLY A 177 -0.08 0.93 -2.96
CA GLY A 177 0.45 2.27 -3.18
C GLY A 177 0.86 2.52 -4.63
N ILE A 178 1.97 1.91 -5.06
CA ILE A 178 2.62 2.28 -6.33
C ILE A 178 1.92 1.67 -7.54
N ALA A 179 1.73 0.36 -7.57
CA ALA A 179 1.18 -0.31 -8.74
C ALA A 179 -0.24 0.21 -9.05
N THR A 180 -1.08 0.35 -8.03
CA THR A 180 -2.42 0.92 -8.16
C THR A 180 -2.40 2.36 -8.67
N ALA A 181 -1.46 3.20 -8.20
CA ALA A 181 -1.32 4.57 -8.70
C ALA A 181 -0.91 4.60 -10.19
N ILE A 182 0.06 3.79 -10.60
CA ILE A 182 0.48 3.69 -12.01
C ILE A 182 -0.68 3.20 -12.89
N ARG A 183 -1.49 2.24 -12.42
CA ARG A 183 -2.67 1.73 -13.15
C ARG A 183 -3.68 2.83 -13.51
N THR A 184 -3.73 3.94 -12.76
CA THR A 184 -4.62 5.06 -13.09
C THR A 184 -4.26 5.76 -14.40
N THR A 185 -3.01 5.64 -14.85
CA THR A 185 -2.51 6.22 -16.11
C THR A 185 -2.66 5.28 -17.30
N THR A 186 -2.95 4.01 -17.03
CA THR A 186 -3.04 2.96 -18.05
C THR A 186 -4.52 2.76 -18.44
N PRO A 187 -4.86 2.79 -19.74
CA PRO A 187 -6.20 2.40 -20.20
C PRO A 187 -6.64 1.05 -19.61
N ARG A 188 -7.94 0.93 -19.29
CA ARG A 188 -8.57 -0.27 -18.70
C ARG A 188 -8.21 -1.55 -19.46
N PRO A 189 -8.15 -2.70 -18.76
CA PRO A 189 -7.22 -3.78 -19.10
C PRO A 189 -7.50 -4.43 -20.45
N PHE A 190 -6.41 -4.71 -21.15
CA PHE A 190 -6.29 -5.77 -22.14
C PHE A 190 -6.62 -7.11 -21.47
N SER A 191 -7.14 -8.08 -22.21
CA SER A 191 -7.55 -9.40 -21.73
C SER A 191 -6.41 -10.32 -21.24
N SER A 192 -5.24 -9.76 -20.89
CA SER A 192 -4.05 -10.49 -20.45
C SER A 192 -3.66 -10.12 -19.03
N ILE A 193 -2.98 -11.05 -18.34
CA ILE A 193 -2.45 -10.86 -16.99
C ILE A 193 -1.33 -9.81 -17.02
N THR A 194 -1.47 -8.80 -16.17
CA THR A 194 -0.42 -7.80 -15.94
C THR A 194 0.49 -8.28 -14.83
N TRP A 195 1.78 -8.40 -15.15
CA TRP A 195 2.84 -8.70 -14.19
C TRP A 195 3.49 -7.38 -13.77
N TYR A 196 3.53 -7.12 -12.47
CA TYR A 196 3.94 -5.79 -11.96
C TYR A 196 5.44 -5.70 -11.67
N GLY A 197 6.21 -6.71 -12.08
CA GLY A 197 7.66 -6.76 -11.96
C GLY A 197 8.11 -6.45 -10.53
N GLN A 198 8.91 -5.40 -10.37
CA GLN A 198 9.44 -4.98 -9.07
C GLN A 198 8.37 -4.70 -8.00
N GLN A 199 7.13 -4.32 -8.36
CA GLN A 199 6.06 -4.11 -7.37
C GLN A 199 5.43 -5.41 -6.83
N GLU A 200 5.82 -6.59 -7.35
CA GLU A 200 5.44 -7.90 -6.80
C GLU A 200 6.41 -8.42 -5.72
N ALA A 201 7.41 -7.62 -5.32
CA ALA A 201 8.41 -8.01 -4.32
C ALA A 201 7.83 -8.59 -3.03
N HIS A 202 6.65 -8.12 -2.61
CA HIS A 202 5.94 -8.61 -1.43
C HIS A 202 5.71 -10.14 -1.42
N ARG A 203 5.51 -10.76 -2.59
CA ARG A 203 5.28 -12.21 -2.71
C ARG A 203 6.57 -12.99 -2.53
N VAL A 204 7.62 -12.57 -3.25
CA VAL A 204 8.93 -13.25 -3.26
C VAL A 204 9.66 -13.05 -1.94
N ALA A 205 9.62 -11.82 -1.38
CA ALA A 205 10.23 -11.49 -0.10
C ALA A 205 9.72 -12.37 1.04
N TYR A 206 8.43 -12.73 1.02
CA TYR A 206 7.84 -13.62 2.01
C TYR A 206 8.50 -14.99 1.99
N TYR A 207 8.51 -15.70 0.86
CA TYR A 207 9.13 -17.03 0.77
C TYR A 207 10.65 -16.97 0.96
N ASP A 208 11.29 -15.91 0.44
CA ASP A 208 12.71 -15.67 0.61
C ASP A 208 13.09 -15.47 2.09
N ALA A 209 12.24 -14.83 2.92
CA ALA A 209 12.45 -14.74 4.37
C ALA A 209 12.45 -16.13 5.03
N PHE A 210 11.48 -16.98 4.72
CA PHE A 210 11.45 -18.34 5.28
C PHE A 210 12.66 -19.18 4.83
N ARG A 211 13.09 -19.03 3.58
CA ARG A 211 14.26 -19.72 3.02
C ARG A 211 15.56 -19.23 3.68
N ARG A 212 15.82 -17.93 3.68
CA ARG A 212 17.09 -17.34 4.16
C ARG A 212 17.31 -17.51 5.66
N HIS A 213 16.23 -17.47 6.44
CA HIS A 213 16.29 -17.66 7.89
C HIS A 213 16.11 -19.13 8.32
N GLY A 214 16.19 -20.08 7.38
CA GLY A 214 16.14 -21.52 7.68
C GLY A 214 14.83 -21.99 8.33
N LEU A 215 13.73 -21.24 8.14
CA LEU A 215 12.42 -21.53 8.72
C LEU A 215 11.65 -22.56 7.90
N ALA A 216 11.89 -22.61 6.59
CA ALA A 216 11.35 -23.62 5.70
C ALA A 216 12.39 -24.09 4.67
N ARG A 217 12.25 -25.34 4.21
CA ARG A 217 12.98 -25.88 3.06
C ARG A 217 11.97 -26.18 1.96
N PHE A 218 12.12 -25.53 0.82
CA PHE A 218 11.27 -25.75 -0.35
C PHE A 218 11.92 -26.74 -1.31
N SER A 219 11.12 -27.26 -2.25
CA SER A 219 11.63 -28.13 -3.30
C SER A 219 12.59 -27.38 -4.22
N PHE A 220 13.46 -28.10 -4.93
CA PHE A 220 14.36 -27.49 -5.90
C PHE A 220 13.59 -26.69 -6.97
N GLU A 221 12.51 -27.26 -7.51
CA GLU A 221 11.66 -26.62 -8.52
C GLU A 221 11.02 -25.31 -8.01
N ASP A 222 10.51 -25.30 -6.77
CA ASP A 222 9.93 -24.09 -6.18
C ASP A 222 11.00 -23.02 -5.92
N VAL A 223 12.22 -23.43 -5.57
CA VAL A 223 13.37 -22.51 -5.39
C VAL A 223 13.78 -21.90 -6.72
N GLU A 224 13.86 -22.68 -7.80
CA GLU A 224 14.17 -22.15 -9.13
C GLU A 224 13.14 -21.10 -9.56
N LEU A 225 11.84 -21.40 -9.43
CA LEU A 225 10.78 -20.43 -9.75
C LEU A 225 10.81 -19.18 -8.86
N LEU A 226 11.23 -19.30 -7.60
CA LEU A 226 11.42 -18.17 -6.70
C LEU A 226 12.62 -17.31 -7.14
N ASP A 227 13.70 -17.92 -7.60
CA ASP A 227 14.89 -17.22 -8.10
C ASP A 227 14.62 -16.52 -9.44
N VAL A 228 13.82 -17.12 -10.34
CA VAL A 228 13.35 -16.44 -11.57
C VAL A 228 12.52 -15.20 -11.24
N GLN A 229 11.57 -15.30 -10.30
CA GLN A 229 10.79 -14.13 -9.87
C GLN A 229 11.67 -13.07 -9.17
N THR A 230 12.68 -13.50 -8.39
CA THR A 230 13.68 -12.60 -7.79
C THR A 230 14.41 -11.80 -8.88
N ALA A 231 14.89 -12.49 -9.92
CA ALA A 231 15.56 -11.84 -11.04
C ALA A 231 14.65 -10.81 -11.74
N LEU A 232 13.36 -11.11 -11.94
CA LEU A 232 12.40 -10.15 -12.52
C LEU A 232 12.21 -8.91 -11.65
N ILE A 233 12.04 -9.07 -10.34
CA ILE A 233 11.92 -7.94 -9.40
C ILE A 233 13.16 -7.04 -9.45
N GLU A 234 14.35 -7.65 -9.50
CA GLU A 234 15.61 -6.93 -9.51
C GLU A 234 15.95 -6.30 -10.88
N SER A 235 15.34 -6.76 -11.98
CA SER A 235 15.72 -6.38 -13.34
C SER A 235 14.71 -5.55 -14.15
N THR A 236 13.39 -5.62 -13.90
CA THR A 236 12.41 -4.94 -14.76
C THR A 236 11.24 -4.26 -14.04
N GLY A 237 10.58 -3.35 -14.77
CA GLY A 237 9.24 -2.86 -14.48
C GLY A 237 8.17 -3.89 -14.90
N TRP A 238 7.01 -3.43 -15.34
CA TRP A 238 5.89 -4.31 -15.66
C TRP A 238 6.12 -5.08 -16.95
N TRP A 239 5.43 -6.21 -17.10
CA TRP A 239 5.47 -6.98 -18.34
C TRP A 239 4.17 -7.75 -18.60
N TRP A 240 4.00 -8.20 -19.84
CA TRP A 240 2.84 -8.95 -20.33
C TRP A 240 3.30 -10.07 -21.24
N ALA A 241 2.70 -11.26 -21.06
CA ALA A 241 3.06 -12.46 -21.81
C ALA A 241 2.00 -12.76 -22.88
N PHE A 242 2.45 -12.97 -24.11
CA PHE A 242 1.62 -13.46 -25.21
C PHE A 242 2.34 -14.62 -25.90
N GLU A 243 1.65 -15.34 -26.79
CA GLU A 243 2.15 -16.56 -27.44
C GLU A 243 3.58 -16.44 -28.02
N ASN A 244 3.85 -15.37 -28.78
CA ASN A 244 5.13 -15.19 -29.47
C ASN A 244 5.88 -13.91 -29.05
N ILE A 245 5.33 -13.13 -28.12
CA ILE A 245 5.87 -11.81 -27.76
C ILE A 245 5.67 -11.55 -26.27
N ALA A 246 6.73 -11.06 -25.62
CA ALA A 246 6.67 -10.50 -24.28
C ALA A 246 6.84 -8.99 -24.39
N VAL A 247 5.84 -8.24 -23.93
CA VAL A 247 5.90 -6.77 -23.88
C VAL A 247 6.47 -6.37 -22.52
N MET A 248 7.58 -5.65 -22.52
CA MET A 248 8.32 -5.27 -21.32
C MET A 248 8.30 -3.75 -21.17
N ALA A 249 7.88 -3.24 -20.01
CA ALA A 249 7.97 -1.83 -19.70
C ALA A 249 9.27 -1.53 -18.94
N GLU A 250 9.97 -0.47 -19.37
CA GLU A 250 11.01 0.16 -18.57
C GLU A 250 10.49 0.55 -17.19
N ARG A 251 11.42 0.66 -16.24
CA ARG A 251 11.13 1.19 -14.92
C ARG A 251 10.83 2.69 -14.96
N PRO A 252 10.22 3.23 -13.89
CA PRO A 252 10.20 4.65 -13.67
C PRO A 252 11.61 5.26 -13.66
N THR A 253 11.75 6.48 -14.16
CA THR A 253 12.97 7.30 -14.05
C THR A 253 13.09 7.97 -12.69
N ALA A 254 11.96 8.18 -12.01
CA ALA A 254 11.90 8.70 -10.64
C ALA A 254 10.73 8.07 -9.88
N VAL A 255 10.93 7.84 -8.58
CA VAL A 255 9.90 7.40 -7.62
C VAL A 255 10.13 8.15 -6.31
N HIS A 256 9.14 8.91 -5.87
CA HIS A 256 9.18 9.71 -4.65
C HIS A 256 8.18 9.15 -3.63
N VAL A 257 8.69 8.86 -2.43
CA VAL A 257 7.91 8.28 -1.33
C VAL A 257 8.19 9.00 -0.03
N GLU A 258 7.25 8.91 0.89
CA GLU A 258 7.43 9.28 2.29
C GLU A 258 7.00 8.11 3.20
N PRO A 259 7.49 8.05 4.45
CA PRO A 259 7.02 7.07 5.43
C PRO A 259 5.50 7.16 5.63
N LEU A 260 4.82 6.02 5.66
CA LEU A 260 3.40 5.97 6.00
C LEU A 260 3.24 6.34 7.50
N PRO A 261 2.40 7.34 7.84
CA PRO A 261 2.16 7.70 9.24
C PRO A 261 1.63 6.53 10.07
N ASP A 262 2.04 6.47 11.34
CA ASP A 262 1.61 5.45 12.31
C ASP A 262 1.82 4.00 11.86
N SER A 263 2.83 3.77 11.02
CA SER A 263 3.09 2.47 10.41
C SER A 263 4.36 1.81 10.99
N PRO A 264 4.23 0.80 11.88
CA PRO A 264 5.35 0.28 12.66
C PRO A 264 6.22 -0.73 11.90
N HIS A 265 5.80 -1.14 10.69
CA HIS A 265 6.54 -2.08 9.86
C HIS A 265 7.26 -1.37 8.71
N GLY A 266 7.48 -0.05 8.81
CA GLY A 266 8.25 0.77 7.87
C GLY A 266 7.64 0.91 6.47
N GLU A 267 6.32 0.83 6.36
CA GLU A 267 5.61 1.09 5.13
C GLU A 267 5.88 2.52 4.61
N VAL A 268 5.81 2.67 3.29
CA VAL A 268 5.92 3.97 2.61
C VAL A 268 4.72 4.19 1.71
N ARG A 269 4.46 5.45 1.37
CA ARG A 269 3.46 5.83 0.37
C ARG A 269 4.07 6.79 -0.64
N LEU A 270 3.54 6.80 -1.86
CA LEU A 270 3.90 7.80 -2.87
C LEU A 270 3.57 9.21 -2.38
N HIS A 271 4.52 10.13 -2.58
CA HIS A 271 4.36 11.53 -2.23
C HIS A 271 5.41 12.37 -2.96
N ASP A 272 4.97 13.45 -3.61
CA ASP A 272 5.82 14.57 -3.98
C ASP A 272 4.99 15.87 -4.00
N SER A 273 5.45 16.92 -3.31
CA SER A 273 4.78 18.22 -3.24
C SER A 273 5.22 19.21 -4.32
N GLU A 274 6.31 18.90 -5.01
CA GLU A 274 6.97 19.78 -5.99
C GLU A 274 6.82 19.26 -7.42
N GLY A 275 6.44 17.99 -7.61
CA GLY A 275 6.32 17.37 -8.92
C GLY A 275 5.53 16.06 -8.90
N PRO A 276 5.62 15.25 -9.97
CA PRO A 276 5.03 13.91 -9.98
C PRO A 276 5.79 12.95 -9.06
N ALA A 277 5.05 12.11 -8.35
CA ALA A 277 5.65 11.09 -7.49
C ALA A 277 6.23 9.90 -8.27
N VAL A 278 5.82 9.70 -9.53
CA VAL A 278 6.36 8.69 -10.43
C VAL A 278 6.51 9.28 -11.82
N GLU A 279 7.68 9.11 -12.44
CA GLU A 279 7.95 9.55 -13.82
C GLU A 279 8.48 8.41 -14.67
N PHE A 280 8.18 8.43 -15.97
CA PHE A 280 8.73 7.52 -16.98
C PHE A 280 9.45 8.31 -18.08
N ALA A 281 10.34 7.62 -18.81
CA ALA A 281 11.17 8.23 -19.85
C ALA A 281 10.38 8.83 -21.04
N ASP A 282 9.12 8.44 -21.24
CA ASP A 282 8.23 9.00 -22.26
C ASP A 282 7.43 10.23 -21.78
N GLY A 283 7.73 10.73 -20.57
CA GLY A 283 7.02 11.84 -19.93
C GLY A 283 5.67 11.46 -19.32
N SER A 284 5.27 10.18 -19.37
CA SER A 284 4.13 9.72 -18.59
C SER A 284 4.47 9.82 -17.10
N ALA A 285 3.54 10.35 -16.31
CA ALA A 285 3.79 10.63 -14.90
C ALA A 285 2.53 10.45 -14.04
N VAL A 286 2.74 10.22 -12.74
CA VAL A 286 1.67 10.12 -11.73
C VAL A 286 1.94 11.14 -10.63
N HIS A 287 1.00 12.06 -10.42
CA HIS A 287 1.08 13.03 -9.33
C HIS A 287 0.37 12.47 -8.10
N VAL A 288 1.06 12.44 -6.97
CA VAL A 288 0.52 11.87 -5.72
C VAL A 288 0.91 12.75 -4.54
N LEU A 289 -0.09 13.17 -3.76
CA LEU A 289 0.10 13.89 -2.50
C LEU A 289 -0.36 13.00 -1.35
N SER A 290 0.56 12.68 -0.43
CA SER A 290 0.23 11.90 0.78
C SER A 290 -0.50 10.58 0.49
N GLY A 291 -0.16 9.90 -0.62
CA GLY A 291 -0.81 8.68 -1.09
C GLY A 291 -2.08 8.88 -1.94
N THR A 292 -2.59 10.11 -2.09
CA THR A 292 -3.74 10.41 -2.94
C THR A 292 -3.27 10.77 -4.35
N VAL A 293 -3.69 9.99 -5.36
CA VAL A 293 -3.47 10.34 -6.77
C VAL A 293 -4.28 11.59 -7.10
N VAL A 294 -3.60 12.62 -7.58
CA VAL A 294 -4.18 13.92 -7.91
C VAL A 294 -3.85 14.34 -9.35
N PRO A 295 -4.66 15.19 -9.99
CA PRO A 295 -4.25 15.87 -11.20
C PRO A 295 -3.08 16.84 -10.94
N SER A 296 -2.25 17.10 -11.96
CA SER A 296 -1.07 17.98 -11.80
C SER A 296 -1.44 19.39 -11.33
N TRP A 297 -2.63 19.90 -11.70
CA TRP A 297 -3.08 21.22 -11.27
C TRP A 297 -3.12 21.39 -9.76
N VAL A 298 -3.31 20.30 -9.00
CA VAL A 298 -3.30 20.34 -7.53
C VAL A 298 -1.92 20.74 -7.01
N ILE A 299 -0.86 20.38 -7.71
CA ILE A 299 0.53 20.68 -7.36
C ILE A 299 0.95 22.01 -8.00
N ASP A 300 0.75 22.15 -9.31
CA ASP A 300 1.32 23.26 -10.10
C ASP A 300 0.59 24.59 -9.87
N ASN A 301 -0.74 24.57 -9.78
CA ASN A 301 -1.58 25.76 -9.70
C ASN A 301 -2.97 25.47 -9.10
N PRO A 302 -3.03 25.15 -7.80
CA PRO A 302 -4.28 24.95 -7.09
C PRO A 302 -5.01 26.28 -6.86
N THR A 303 -6.27 26.36 -7.27
CA THR A 303 -7.12 27.55 -7.12
C THR A 303 -8.50 27.16 -6.60
N VAL A 304 -9.18 28.09 -5.92
CA VAL A 304 -10.54 27.86 -5.39
C VAL A 304 -11.52 27.48 -6.49
N ASP A 305 -11.41 28.09 -7.67
CA ASP A 305 -12.29 27.79 -8.81
C ASP A 305 -12.15 26.33 -9.27
N ARG A 306 -10.90 25.85 -9.40
CA ARG A 306 -10.62 24.44 -9.75
C ARG A 306 -11.09 23.49 -8.65
N ILE A 307 -10.88 23.84 -7.39
CA ILE A 307 -11.36 23.06 -6.24
C ILE A 307 -12.89 22.96 -6.25
N THR A 308 -13.59 24.05 -6.61
CA THR A 308 -15.05 24.11 -6.57
C THR A 308 -15.68 23.18 -7.60
N VAL A 309 -15.12 23.10 -8.81
CA VAL A 309 -15.65 22.25 -9.89
C VAL A 309 -15.17 20.80 -9.84
N GLU A 310 -14.13 20.50 -9.05
CA GLU A 310 -13.60 19.15 -8.88
C GLU A 310 -14.62 18.25 -8.19
N ARG A 311 -14.89 17.08 -8.79
CA ARG A 311 -15.92 16.14 -8.30
C ARG A 311 -15.37 15.20 -7.25
N ASN A 312 -14.08 14.86 -7.35
CA ASN A 312 -13.46 13.95 -6.40
C ASN A 312 -13.16 14.67 -5.08
N VAL A 313 -13.81 14.23 -4.00
CA VAL A 313 -13.68 14.81 -2.66
C VAL A 313 -12.24 14.74 -2.14
N GLU A 314 -11.52 13.65 -2.39
CA GLU A 314 -10.13 13.49 -1.93
C GLU A 314 -9.16 14.40 -2.70
N VAL A 315 -9.42 14.64 -3.99
CA VAL A 315 -8.65 15.61 -4.79
C VAL A 315 -8.89 17.03 -4.30
N ARG A 316 -10.15 17.38 -4.02
CA ARG A 316 -10.49 18.68 -3.40
C ARG A 316 -9.81 18.86 -2.06
N ARG A 317 -9.85 17.85 -1.19
CA ARG A 317 -9.19 17.89 0.11
C ARG A 317 -7.69 18.14 -0.04
N SER A 318 -7.04 17.38 -0.93
CA SER A 318 -5.59 17.52 -1.20
C SER A 318 -5.24 18.92 -1.72
N ALA A 319 -6.07 19.48 -2.60
CA ALA A 319 -5.87 20.83 -3.12
C ALA A 319 -6.09 21.93 -2.07
N ILE A 320 -7.09 21.79 -1.20
CA ILE A 320 -7.30 22.71 -0.06
C ILE A 320 -6.12 22.64 0.91
N GLU A 321 -5.63 21.44 1.23
CA GLU A 321 -4.46 21.26 2.08
C GLU A 321 -3.20 21.90 1.47
N ARG A 322 -3.06 21.85 0.13
CA ARG A 322 -1.92 22.46 -0.59
C ARG A 322 -1.91 23.99 -0.53
N ILE A 323 -3.06 24.65 -0.66
CA ILE A 323 -3.15 26.13 -0.55
C ILE A 323 -3.30 26.62 0.89
N GLY A 324 -3.68 25.72 1.80
CA GLY A 324 -3.97 26.01 3.19
C GLY A 324 -5.43 26.41 3.43
N TRP A 325 -5.97 25.98 4.57
CA TRP A 325 -7.35 26.26 4.97
C TRP A 325 -7.65 27.76 5.08
N ASP A 326 -6.74 28.57 5.62
CA ASP A 326 -6.95 30.02 5.75
C ASP A 326 -7.15 30.69 4.38
N THR A 327 -6.22 30.43 3.45
CA THR A 327 -6.28 30.91 2.06
C THR A 327 -7.58 30.47 1.38
N TYR A 328 -7.95 29.19 1.55
CA TYR A 328 -9.15 28.64 0.94
C TYR A 328 -10.42 29.30 1.47
N LEU A 329 -10.55 29.43 2.80
CA LEU A 329 -11.72 30.01 3.45
C LEU A 329 -11.94 31.47 3.05
N GLU A 330 -10.85 32.25 3.01
CA GLU A 330 -10.87 33.65 2.59
C GLU A 330 -11.28 33.78 1.11
N GLN A 331 -10.58 33.09 0.22
CA GLN A 331 -10.81 33.20 -1.23
C GLN A 331 -12.14 32.60 -1.67
N ALA A 332 -12.60 31.52 -1.03
CA ALA A 332 -13.92 30.93 -1.31
C ALA A 332 -15.08 31.71 -0.65
N GLY A 333 -14.78 32.72 0.19
CA GLY A 333 -15.79 33.54 0.85
C GLY A 333 -16.71 32.72 1.77
N LEU A 334 -16.20 31.67 2.42
CA LEU A 334 -17.04 30.78 3.21
C LEU A 334 -17.49 31.48 4.50
N ARG A 335 -18.81 31.54 4.68
CA ARG A 335 -19.40 32.14 5.87
C ARG A 335 -19.21 31.23 7.09
N LEU A 336 -18.56 31.75 8.11
CA LEU A 336 -18.51 31.15 9.44
C LEU A 336 -19.93 31.09 10.03
N VAL A 337 -20.33 29.91 10.49
CA VAL A 337 -21.64 29.61 11.07
C VAL A 337 -21.55 29.62 12.59
N ASP A 338 -20.54 28.96 13.15
CA ASP A 338 -20.34 28.86 14.60
C ASP A 338 -18.88 28.53 14.94
N THR A 339 -18.49 28.79 16.20
CA THR A 339 -17.19 28.45 16.76
C THR A 339 -17.32 27.88 18.16
N GLY A 340 -16.48 26.92 18.54
CA GLY A 340 -16.47 26.38 19.91
C GLY A 340 -15.09 25.85 20.32
N HIS A 341 -14.81 25.83 21.62
CA HIS A 341 -13.57 25.21 22.12
C HIS A 341 -13.61 23.69 21.91
N ASP A 342 -12.50 23.10 21.43
CA ASP A 342 -12.41 21.65 21.27
C ASP A 342 -12.11 20.96 22.63
N PRO A 343 -13.06 20.21 23.22
CA PRO A 343 -12.84 19.53 24.50
C PRO A 343 -11.76 18.44 24.41
N ARG A 344 -11.58 17.82 23.24
CA ARG A 344 -10.54 16.79 23.02
C ARG A 344 -9.16 17.41 22.77
N ASN A 345 -9.11 18.68 22.41
CA ASN A 345 -7.87 19.38 22.09
C ASN A 345 -7.80 20.74 22.82
N PRO A 346 -7.48 20.75 24.12
CA PRO A 346 -7.41 21.99 24.90
C PRO A 346 -6.54 23.05 24.24
N GLY A 347 -7.06 24.27 24.16
CA GLY A 347 -6.41 25.41 23.50
C GLY A 347 -6.65 25.50 21.98
N CYS A 348 -7.42 24.58 21.39
CA CYS A 348 -7.84 24.63 20.00
C CYS A 348 -9.33 24.98 19.86
N THR A 349 -9.67 25.56 18.71
CA THR A 349 -11.03 25.98 18.36
C THR A 349 -11.54 25.13 17.21
N LEU A 350 -12.81 24.74 17.28
CA LEU A 350 -13.61 24.19 16.20
C LEU A 350 -14.33 25.34 15.50
N GLU A 351 -14.31 25.33 14.18
CA GLU A 351 -14.98 26.35 13.37
C GLU A 351 -15.89 25.66 12.35
N LEU A 352 -17.17 26.02 12.35
CA LEU A 352 -18.16 25.46 11.43
C LEU A 352 -18.43 26.47 10.33
N TYR A 353 -18.15 26.10 9.09
CA TYR A 353 -18.37 26.93 7.90
C TYR A 353 -19.54 26.42 7.06
N ALA A 354 -20.22 27.35 6.39
CA ALA A 354 -21.09 27.01 5.28
C ALA A 354 -20.29 26.29 4.18
N ALA A 355 -20.88 25.28 3.52
CA ALA A 355 -20.25 24.69 2.35
C ALA A 355 -20.24 25.70 1.18
N PRO A 356 -19.23 25.64 0.29
CA PRO A 356 -19.20 26.45 -0.93
C PRO A 356 -20.44 26.21 -1.80
N GLU A 357 -20.88 27.25 -2.50
CA GLU A 357 -21.90 27.12 -3.54
C GLU A 357 -21.39 26.15 -4.63
N GLY A 358 -22.24 25.19 -5.04
CA GLY A 358 -21.91 24.21 -6.08
C GLY A 358 -21.47 22.82 -5.60
N TRP A 359 -21.25 22.61 -4.29
CA TRP A 359 -21.02 21.25 -3.76
C TRP A 359 -22.33 20.44 -3.79
N GLN A 360 -22.37 19.36 -4.58
CA GLN A 360 -23.54 18.47 -4.62
C GLN A 360 -23.77 17.79 -3.26
N ASP A 361 -25.04 17.72 -2.85
CA ASP A 361 -25.61 17.29 -1.55
C ASP A 361 -25.66 18.33 -0.42
N GLY A 362 -25.16 19.55 -0.62
CA GLY A 362 -25.09 20.55 0.47
C GLY A 362 -24.25 20.06 1.65
N GLY A 363 -24.13 20.88 2.70
CA GLY A 363 -23.38 20.52 3.90
C GLY A 363 -22.79 21.70 4.66
N ARG A 364 -21.92 21.35 5.61
CA ARG A 364 -21.01 22.26 6.31
C ARG A 364 -19.61 21.68 6.30
N ILE A 365 -18.62 22.53 6.52
CA ILE A 365 -17.23 22.14 6.75
C ILE A 365 -16.94 22.44 8.21
N LEU A 366 -16.65 21.40 8.99
CA LEU A 366 -16.13 21.54 10.35
C LEU A 366 -14.61 21.52 10.28
N LEU A 367 -13.98 22.63 10.62
CA LEU A 367 -12.54 22.74 10.71
C LEU A 367 -12.07 22.41 12.13
N ALA A 368 -11.22 21.41 12.25
CA ALA A 368 -10.67 20.94 13.51
C ALA A 368 -9.14 20.85 13.45
N VAL A 369 -8.49 20.91 14.60
CA VAL A 369 -7.03 20.78 14.73
C VAL A 369 -6.70 19.38 15.25
N ASN A 370 -5.73 18.68 14.65
CA ASN A 370 -5.33 17.38 15.18
C ASN A 370 -4.86 17.48 16.64
N GLY A 371 -5.27 16.49 17.45
CA GLY A 371 -4.90 16.40 18.86
C GLY A 371 -3.40 16.16 19.07
N SER A 372 -2.82 15.35 18.20
CA SER A 372 -1.39 15.01 18.16
C SER A 372 -0.60 16.08 17.41
N ARG A 373 0.62 16.35 17.88
CA ARG A 373 1.58 17.14 17.11
C ARG A 373 2.21 16.24 16.05
N GLU A 374 2.41 16.78 14.87
CA GLU A 374 3.23 16.17 13.83
C GLU A 374 4.70 16.07 14.27
N ARG A 375 5.54 15.34 13.53
CA ARG A 375 6.98 15.21 13.85
C ARG A 375 7.72 16.55 13.91
N ASP A 376 7.26 17.55 13.17
CA ASP A 376 7.78 18.92 13.17
C ASP A 376 7.25 19.79 14.34
N GLY A 377 6.42 19.22 15.22
CA GLY A 377 5.82 19.89 16.36
C GLY A 377 4.59 20.73 16.03
N ARG A 378 4.21 20.88 14.75
CA ARG A 378 3.02 21.63 14.34
C ARG A 378 1.76 20.79 14.52
N ARG A 379 0.62 21.46 14.56
CA ARG A 379 -0.70 20.82 14.46
C ARG A 379 -1.33 21.23 13.14
N ARG A 380 -1.86 20.25 12.41
CA ARG A 380 -2.54 20.48 11.14
C ARG A 380 -4.03 20.71 11.38
N ARG A 381 -4.64 21.54 10.53
CA ARG A 381 -6.09 21.76 10.46
C ARG A 381 -6.68 20.84 9.40
N TYR A 382 -7.82 20.25 9.71
CA TYR A 382 -8.55 19.32 8.85
C TYR A 382 -10.01 19.75 8.74
N GLY A 383 -10.52 19.81 7.52
CA GLY A 383 -11.93 20.04 7.26
C GLY A 383 -12.67 18.72 7.14
N LEU A 384 -13.66 18.52 7.99
CA LEU A 384 -14.58 17.39 7.98
C LEU A 384 -15.90 17.82 7.37
N ARG A 385 -16.40 17.06 6.39
CA ARG A 385 -17.73 17.29 5.84
C ARG A 385 -18.77 16.79 6.83
N VAL A 386 -19.70 17.67 7.20
CA VAL A 386 -20.82 17.32 8.11
C VAL A 386 -22.17 17.73 7.49
N PRO A 387 -23.29 17.11 7.91
CA PRO A 387 -24.63 17.46 7.44
C PRO A 387 -24.98 18.95 7.57
N ALA A 388 -25.76 19.46 6.61
CA ALA A 388 -26.15 20.87 6.53
C ALA A 388 -27.00 21.37 7.71
N ALA A 389 -27.67 20.44 8.41
CA ALA A 389 -28.57 20.73 9.53
C ALA A 389 -27.83 21.24 10.78
N PHE A 390 -26.52 21.00 10.89
CA PHE A 390 -25.75 21.49 12.02
C PHE A 390 -25.56 23.01 11.94
N THR A 391 -25.89 23.67 13.06
CA THR A 391 -25.66 25.10 13.31
C THR A 391 -24.65 25.35 14.43
N SER A 392 -24.16 24.27 15.08
CA SER A 392 -23.25 24.29 16.23
C SER A 392 -22.00 23.47 15.90
N ALA A 393 -20.82 24.05 16.13
CA ALA A 393 -19.52 23.42 15.87
C ALA A 393 -19.31 22.20 16.79
N ILE A 394 -19.81 22.25 18.03
CA ILE A 394 -19.73 21.16 19.00
C ILE A 394 -20.62 19.99 18.62
N ASP A 395 -21.85 20.25 18.16
CA ASP A 395 -22.76 19.19 17.71
C ASP A 395 -22.24 18.52 16.44
N ALA A 396 -21.71 19.31 15.51
CA ALA A 396 -21.03 18.80 14.32
C ALA A 396 -19.82 17.92 14.69
N ALA A 397 -18.99 18.35 15.64
CA ALA A 397 -17.85 17.56 16.11
C ALA A 397 -18.32 16.25 16.76
N GLY A 398 -19.31 16.29 17.67
CA GLY A 398 -19.88 15.10 18.28
C GLY A 398 -20.38 14.07 17.26
N TRP A 399 -21.05 14.54 16.21
CA TRP A 399 -21.53 13.68 15.13
C TRP A 399 -20.41 12.90 14.42
N THR A 400 -19.23 13.51 14.22
CA THR A 400 -18.07 12.81 13.61
C THR A 400 -17.56 11.65 14.46
N TYR A 401 -17.89 11.63 15.76
CA TYR A 401 -17.58 10.55 16.69
C TYR A 401 -18.78 9.62 16.97
N GLY A 402 -19.92 9.82 16.31
CA GLY A 402 -21.16 9.10 16.60
C GLY A 402 -21.77 9.45 17.96
N LEU A 403 -21.52 10.66 18.47
CA LEU A 403 -21.98 11.16 19.77
C LEU A 403 -22.93 12.35 19.60
N ALA A 404 -23.77 12.59 20.62
CA ALA A 404 -24.48 13.86 20.76
C ALA A 404 -23.48 14.96 21.19
N GLY A 405 -23.70 16.22 20.79
CA GLY A 405 -22.78 17.30 21.13
C GLY A 405 -22.64 17.55 22.64
N ALA A 406 -23.71 17.36 23.42
CA ALA A 406 -23.66 17.44 24.88
C ALA A 406 -22.70 16.39 25.51
N ASP A 407 -22.60 15.20 24.91
CA ASP A 407 -21.68 14.15 25.35
C ASP A 407 -20.26 14.43 24.88
N TYR A 408 -20.12 14.92 23.64
CA TYR A 408 -18.83 15.37 23.10
C TYR A 408 -18.21 16.49 23.95
N ALA A 409 -19.03 17.47 24.36
CA ALA A 409 -18.63 18.59 25.23
C ALA A 409 -18.05 18.14 26.59
N ARG A 410 -18.38 16.93 27.03
CA ARG A 410 -17.90 16.35 28.29
C ARG A 410 -16.69 15.43 28.12
N LEU A 411 -16.25 15.18 26.88
CA LEU A 411 -15.06 14.38 26.65
C LEU A 411 -13.83 15.12 27.19
N LEU A 412 -13.11 14.44 28.07
CA LEU A 412 -11.75 14.82 28.42
C LEU A 412 -10.77 14.12 27.47
N ARG A 413 -9.67 14.79 27.13
CA ARG A 413 -8.58 14.20 26.36
C ARG A 413 -8.17 12.88 27.04
N ARG A 414 -8.16 11.76 26.31
CA ARG A 414 -7.48 10.54 26.79
C ARG A 414 -6.01 10.92 26.95
N THR A 415 -5.55 10.92 28.19
CA THR A 415 -4.12 11.09 28.54
C THR A 415 -3.29 10.01 27.89
#